data_AF-A0A6B2XUR6-F1
#
_entry.id   AF-A0A6B2XUR6-F1
#
_cell.length_a   1.000
_cell.length_b   1.000
_cell.length_c   1.000
_cell.angle_alpha   90.00
_cell.angle_beta   90.00
_cell.angle_gamma   90.00
#
_symmetry.space_group_name_H-M   'P 1'
#
loop_
_entity.id
_entity.type
_entity.pdbx_description
1 polymer ?
#
loop_
_entity_poly.entity_id
_entity_poly.type
_entity_poly.pdbx_seq_one_letter_code
_entity_poly.pdbx_strand_id
1 'polypeptide(L)'
;GMTDRSSRPRHCPRQTPTRTERRIIKVRVLRRWGPARIAYLLGLNPATVHRVLTRYRLARLTHLDRATGRVIRRYEREKPGELVHVDIKKLGNIPDGGGHKTLGRQAGRKNRSGVGYSYLHNAVDD
;
A
#
# COMPACT_ATOMS: atom_id res chain seq x y z
N GLY A 1 -39.46 -17.60 2.05
CA GLY A 1 -38.84 -16.27 1.97
C GLY A 1 -37.68 -16.29 0.99
N MET A 2 -37.57 -15.29 0.11
CA MET A 2 -36.50 -15.20 -0.89
C MET A 2 -35.16 -14.96 -0.21
N THR A 3 -34.33 -15.99 -0.14
CA THR A 3 -32.93 -15.90 0.27
C THR A 3 -32.10 -15.77 -0.98
N ASP A 4 -31.22 -14.77 -1.01
CA ASP A 4 -30.33 -14.55 -2.14
C ASP A 4 -29.31 -15.69 -2.22
N ARG A 5 -29.46 -16.59 -3.20
CA ARG A 5 -28.59 -17.76 -3.38
C ARG A 5 -27.48 -17.41 -4.34
N SER A 6 -26.25 -17.79 -4.00
CA SER A 6 -25.13 -17.59 -4.92
C SER A 6 -25.34 -18.36 -6.22
N SER A 7 -25.26 -17.67 -7.36
CA SER A 7 -25.27 -18.27 -8.71
C SER A 7 -23.93 -18.91 -9.10
N ARG A 8 -22.96 -18.96 -8.17
CA ARG A 8 -21.63 -19.49 -8.45
C ARG A 8 -21.69 -21.01 -8.60
N PRO A 9 -21.08 -21.58 -9.65
CA PRO A 9 -21.09 -23.02 -9.86
C PRO A 9 -20.43 -23.75 -8.68
N ARG A 10 -21.07 -24.83 -8.22
CA ARG A 10 -20.55 -25.69 -7.13
C ARG A 10 -19.26 -26.40 -7.51
N HIS A 11 -19.02 -26.62 -8.79
CA HIS A 11 -17.82 -27.26 -9.32
C HIS A 11 -17.30 -26.53 -10.56
N CYS A 12 -15.99 -26.28 -10.62
CA CYS A 12 -15.33 -25.73 -11.80
C CYS A 12 -14.16 -26.66 -12.18
N PRO A 13 -14.32 -27.54 -13.18
CA PRO A 13 -13.29 -28.53 -13.52
C PRO A 13 -11.99 -27.89 -14.03
N ARG A 14 -12.06 -26.66 -14.55
CA ARG A 14 -10.88 -25.88 -14.98
C ARG A 14 -10.29 -25.01 -13.86
N GLN A 15 -10.71 -25.21 -12.60
CA GLN A 15 -10.16 -24.48 -11.49
C GLN A 15 -8.70 -24.90 -11.25
N THR A 16 -7.85 -23.92 -10.92
CA THR A 16 -6.47 -24.16 -10.53
C THR A 16 -6.42 -25.22 -9.42
N PRO A 17 -5.56 -26.26 -9.55
CA PRO A 17 -5.45 -27.28 -8.51
C PRO A 17 -5.09 -26.67 -7.15
N THR A 18 -5.70 -27.17 -6.07
CA THR A 18 -5.52 -26.66 -4.71
C THR A 18 -4.06 -26.58 -4.29
N ARG A 19 -3.21 -27.51 -4.76
CA ARG A 19 -1.76 -27.48 -4.53
C ARG A 19 -1.11 -26.20 -5.07
N THR A 20 -1.48 -25.78 -6.28
CA THR A 20 -0.99 -24.55 -6.90
C THR A 20 -1.55 -23.32 -6.19
N GLU A 21 -2.83 -23.35 -5.78
CA GLU A 21 -3.42 -22.27 -4.99
C GLU A 21 -2.68 -22.06 -3.65
N ARG A 22 -2.36 -23.15 -2.94
CA ARG A 22 -1.57 -23.10 -1.71
C ARG A 22 -0.17 -22.55 -1.94
N ARG A 23 0.49 -22.86 -3.07
CA ARG A 23 1.78 -22.25 -3.44
C ARG A 23 1.65 -20.74 -3.63
N ILE A 24 0.61 -20.28 -4.34
CA ILE A 24 0.32 -18.85 -4.53
C ILE A 24 0.16 -18.16 -3.17
N ILE A 25 -0.66 -18.72 -2.29
CA ILE A 25 -0.94 -18.17 -0.95
C ILE A 25 0.34 -18.15 -0.10
N LYS A 26 1.14 -19.23 -0.11
CA LYS A 26 2.41 -19.30 0.62
C LYS A 26 3.36 -18.19 0.20
N VAL A 27 3.58 -18.00 -1.10
CA VAL A 27 4.45 -16.92 -1.60
C VAL A 27 3.88 -15.56 -1.22
N ARG A 28 2.56 -15.37 -1.36
CA ARG A 28 1.88 -14.12 -0.98
C ARG A 28 2.14 -13.75 0.48
N VAL A 29 1.94 -14.67 1.40
CA VAL A 29 2.07 -14.41 2.85
C VAL A 29 3.53 -14.19 3.24
N LEU A 30 4.44 -15.04 2.76
CA LEU A 30 5.86 -14.98 3.17
C LEU A 30 6.63 -13.82 2.53
N ARG A 31 6.31 -13.46 1.28
CA ARG A 31 7.07 -12.47 0.51
C ARG A 31 6.35 -11.14 0.35
N ARG A 32 5.05 -11.07 0.64
CA ARG A 32 4.19 -9.89 0.39
C ARG A 32 4.29 -9.41 -1.06
N TRP A 33 4.28 -10.35 -2.01
CA TRP A 33 4.39 -10.05 -3.44
C TRP A 33 3.03 -9.88 -4.11
N GLY A 34 2.98 -9.01 -5.11
CA GLY A 34 1.83 -8.82 -5.98
C GLY A 34 1.68 -9.95 -7.01
N PRO A 35 0.53 -10.01 -7.71
CA PRO A 35 0.22 -11.09 -8.65
C PRO A 35 1.29 -11.33 -9.71
N ALA A 36 1.87 -10.28 -10.29
CA ALA A 36 2.88 -10.38 -11.34
C ALA A 36 4.17 -11.09 -10.88
N ARG A 37 4.71 -10.72 -9.70
CA ARG A 37 5.95 -11.35 -9.18
C ARG A 37 5.73 -12.80 -8.76
N ILE A 38 4.56 -13.10 -8.18
CA ILE A 38 4.18 -14.48 -7.83
C ILE A 38 4.02 -15.32 -9.10
N ALA A 39 3.36 -14.76 -10.12
CA ALA A 39 3.14 -15.41 -11.41
C ALA A 39 4.46 -15.75 -12.10
N TYR A 40 5.38 -14.79 -12.17
CA TYR A 40 6.74 -15.01 -12.68
C TYR A 40 7.45 -16.15 -11.93
N LEU A 41 7.45 -16.12 -10.59
CA LEU A 41 8.10 -17.15 -9.77
C LEU A 41 7.51 -18.56 -9.98
N LEU A 42 6.19 -18.65 -10.18
CA LEU A 42 5.49 -19.93 -10.25
C LEU A 42 5.23 -20.42 -11.69
N GLY A 43 5.63 -19.65 -12.71
CA GLY A 43 5.34 -19.96 -14.11
C GLY A 43 3.85 -19.92 -14.45
N LEU A 44 3.11 -18.96 -13.89
CA LEU A 44 1.66 -18.84 -14.05
C LEU A 44 1.28 -17.53 -14.75
N ASN A 45 0.05 -17.45 -15.26
CA ASN A 45 -0.50 -16.18 -15.72
C ASN A 45 -0.87 -15.28 -14.50
N PRO A 46 -0.50 -13.98 -14.47
CA PRO A 46 -0.87 -13.04 -13.41
C PRO A 46 -2.38 -12.98 -13.08
N ALA A 47 -3.25 -13.13 -14.08
CA ALA A 47 -4.70 -13.16 -13.89
C ALA A 47 -5.16 -14.37 -13.06
N THR A 48 -4.51 -15.53 -13.25
CA THR A 48 -4.78 -16.73 -12.44
C THR A 48 -4.42 -16.49 -10.98
N VAL A 49 -3.23 -15.92 -10.74
CA VAL A 49 -2.80 -15.55 -9.39
C VAL A 49 -3.77 -14.56 -8.75
N HIS A 50 -4.18 -13.52 -9.49
CA HIS A 50 -5.14 -12.53 -9.00
C HIS A 50 -6.48 -13.20 -8.62
N ARG A 51 -7.04 -14.06 -9.48
CA ARG A 51 -8.29 -14.78 -9.21
C ARG A 51 -8.18 -15.66 -7.96
N VAL A 52 -7.06 -16.34 -7.75
CA VAL A 52 -6.82 -17.14 -6.53
C VAL A 52 -6.77 -16.23 -5.30
N LEU A 53 -5.96 -15.16 -5.31
CA LEU A 53 -5.86 -14.24 -4.17
C LEU A 53 -7.22 -13.64 -3.78
N THR A 54 -8.02 -13.24 -4.77
CA THR A 54 -9.37 -12.71 -4.56
C THR A 54 -10.32 -13.78 -3.99
N ARG A 55 -10.24 -15.03 -4.47
CA ARG A 55 -11.09 -16.12 -3.97
C ARG A 55 -10.81 -16.44 -2.50
N TYR A 56 -9.55 -16.40 -2.09
CA TYR A 56 -9.13 -16.60 -0.70
C TYR A 56 -9.20 -15.31 0.14
N ARG A 57 -9.81 -14.24 -0.39
CA ARG A 57 -10.04 -12.95 0.30
C ARG A 57 -8.76 -12.34 0.88
N LEU A 58 -7.62 -12.56 0.23
CA LEU A 58 -6.35 -11.97 0.68
C LEU A 58 -6.35 -10.48 0.35
N ALA A 59 -6.19 -9.65 1.39
CA ALA A 59 -6.19 -8.20 1.26
C ALA A 59 -5.16 -7.73 0.24
N ARG A 60 -5.48 -6.64 -0.48
CA ARG A 60 -4.52 -5.95 -1.36
C ARG A 60 -3.33 -5.49 -0.52
N LEU A 61 -2.11 -5.49 -1.09
CA LEU A 61 -0.92 -5.05 -0.31
C LEU A 61 -1.05 -3.60 0.12
N THR A 62 -1.73 -2.79 -0.67
CA THR A 62 -2.02 -1.39 -0.38
C THR A 62 -2.94 -1.21 0.83
N HIS A 63 -3.65 -2.27 1.26
CA HIS A 63 -4.49 -2.25 2.46
C HIS A 63 -3.76 -2.81 3.69
N LEU A 64 -2.52 -3.27 3.51
CA LEU A 64 -1.70 -3.78 4.59
C LEU A 64 -0.71 -2.70 5.02
N ASP A 65 -0.53 -2.56 6.33
CA ASP A 65 0.55 -1.75 6.87
C ASP A 65 1.90 -2.34 6.43
N ARG A 66 2.82 -1.47 6.00
CA ARG A 66 4.10 -1.90 5.40
C ARG A 66 5.03 -2.51 6.45
N ALA A 67 5.00 -1.99 7.67
CA ALA A 67 5.86 -2.48 8.76
C ALA A 67 5.39 -3.85 9.26
N THR A 68 4.10 -3.96 9.61
CA THR A 68 3.52 -5.13 10.29
C THR A 68 2.89 -6.16 9.36
N GLY A 69 2.53 -5.77 8.12
CA GLY A 69 1.81 -6.64 7.18
C GLY A 69 0.36 -6.95 7.58
N ARG A 70 -0.16 -6.28 8.62
CA ARG A 70 -1.55 -6.41 9.08
C ARG A 70 -2.45 -5.48 8.28
N VAL A 71 -3.73 -5.82 8.20
CA VAL A 71 -4.73 -4.93 7.60
C VAL A 71 -4.75 -3.62 8.40
N ILE A 72 -4.65 -2.50 7.68
CA ILE A 72 -4.72 -1.17 8.28
C ILE A 72 -6.06 -1.04 9.02
N ARG A 73 -6.00 -0.78 10.32
CA ARG A 73 -7.16 -0.49 11.16
C ARG A 73 -7.22 1.02 11.37
N ARG A 74 -8.36 1.62 11.06
CA ARG A 74 -8.63 3.00 11.47
C ARG A 74 -9.02 2.97 12.93
N TYR A 75 -8.40 3.84 13.73
CA TYR A 75 -8.81 4.10 15.09
C TYR A 75 -9.82 5.24 15.02
N GLU A 76 -11.07 4.96 15.35
CA GLU A 76 -12.13 5.96 15.48
C GLU A 76 -12.51 6.03 16.95
N ARG A 77 -12.72 7.24 17.45
CA ARG A 77 -13.14 7.52 18.83
C ARG A 77 -14.46 8.28 18.79
N GLU A 78 -15.21 8.23 19.89
CA GLU A 78 -16.58 8.74 19.92
C GLU A 78 -16.60 10.24 20.21
N LYS A 79 -15.59 10.75 20.93
CA LYS A 79 -15.54 12.13 21.38
C LYS A 79 -14.27 12.84 20.90
N PRO A 80 -14.36 14.14 20.55
CA PRO A 80 -13.18 14.96 20.32
C PRO A 80 -12.22 14.94 21.52
N GLY A 81 -10.92 14.89 21.24
CA GLY A 81 -9.84 14.88 22.22
C GLY A 81 -9.38 13.48 22.65
N GLU A 82 -10.07 12.41 22.22
CA GLU A 82 -9.70 11.04 22.57
C GLU A 82 -8.58 10.47 21.69
N LEU A 83 -8.35 11.06 20.52
CA LEU A 83 -7.27 10.68 19.61
C LEU A 83 -6.77 11.89 18.82
N VAL A 84 -5.62 12.43 19.24
CA VAL A 84 -4.93 13.48 18.50
C VAL A 84 -3.83 12.88 17.64
N HIS A 85 -3.90 13.07 16.33
CA HIS A 85 -2.85 12.73 15.40
C HIS A 85 -1.86 13.89 15.26
N VAL A 86 -0.62 13.68 15.69
CA VAL A 86 0.46 14.67 15.57
C VAL A 86 1.43 14.25 14.46
N ASP A 87 1.62 15.12 13.47
CA ASP A 87 2.62 14.97 12.40
C ASP A 87 3.63 16.14 12.44
N ILE A 88 4.90 15.81 12.21
CA ILE A 88 5.97 16.81 12.09
C ILE A 88 6.61 16.67 10.72
N LYS A 89 6.35 17.65 9.87
CA LYS A 89 6.90 17.69 8.51
C LYS A 89 8.11 18.60 8.43
N LYS A 90 9.27 18.00 8.19
CA LYS A 90 10.51 18.72 7.88
C LYS A 90 10.54 19.12 6.40
N LEU A 91 10.64 20.41 6.12
CA LEU A 91 10.67 21.00 4.79
C LEU A 91 12.00 21.72 4.56
N GLY A 92 12.60 21.53 3.38
CA GLY A 92 13.80 22.29 3.00
C GLY A 92 13.43 23.72 2.65
N ASN A 93 14.19 24.69 3.17
CA ASN A 93 13.95 26.09 2.90
C ASN A 93 14.31 26.44 1.45
N ILE A 94 13.61 27.41 0.86
CA ILE A 94 13.89 27.90 -0.49
C ILE A 94 14.95 29.00 -0.38
N PRO A 95 16.11 28.88 -1.05
CA PRO A 95 17.10 29.94 -1.07
C PRO A 95 16.61 31.18 -1.81
N ASP A 96 17.16 32.33 -1.45
CA ASP A 96 16.97 33.57 -2.18
C ASP A 96 17.37 33.41 -3.66
N GLY A 97 16.59 34.00 -4.56
CA GLY A 97 16.73 33.78 -6.01
C GLY A 97 16.21 32.42 -6.51
N GLY A 98 15.76 31.55 -5.61
CA GLY A 98 15.10 30.29 -5.94
C GLY A 98 16.02 29.08 -6.08
N GLY A 99 15.39 27.91 -6.11
CA GLY A 99 16.09 26.63 -6.22
C GLY A 99 16.30 26.15 -7.65
N HIS A 100 16.56 24.85 -7.80
CA HIS A 100 16.82 24.24 -9.11
C HIS A 100 15.71 24.46 -10.16
N LYS A 101 14.48 24.70 -9.70
CA LYS A 101 13.33 24.92 -10.57
C LYS A 101 13.46 26.24 -11.33
N THR A 102 14.04 27.27 -10.70
CA THR A 102 14.23 28.60 -11.29
C THR A 102 15.61 28.74 -11.93
N LEU A 103 16.66 28.23 -11.28
CA LEU A 103 18.05 28.45 -11.68
C LEU A 103 18.66 27.28 -12.49
N GLY A 104 17.91 26.21 -12.72
CA GLY A 104 18.44 24.96 -13.24
C GLY A 104 19.24 24.15 -12.20
N ARG A 105 19.54 22.88 -12.52
CA ARG A 105 20.10 21.92 -11.54
C ARG A 105 21.49 22.30 -11.01
N GLN A 106 22.38 22.82 -11.85
CA GLN A 106 23.75 23.11 -11.46
C GLN A 106 23.84 24.33 -10.54
N ALA A 107 23.27 25.47 -10.95
CA ALA A 107 23.23 26.68 -10.14
C ALA A 107 22.37 26.50 -8.88
N GLY A 108 21.20 25.85 -9.00
CA GLY A 108 20.35 25.54 -7.85
C GLY A 108 21.01 24.63 -6.80
N ARG A 109 21.93 23.74 -7.20
CA ARG A 109 22.72 22.95 -6.23
C ARG A 109 23.70 23.80 -5.44
N LYS A 110 24.34 24.79 -6.07
CA LYS A 110 25.23 25.73 -5.39
C LYS A 110 24.43 26.65 -4.46
N ASN A 111 23.27 27.12 -4.94
CA ASN A 111 22.40 28.04 -4.19
C ASN A 111 21.71 27.41 -2.97
N ARG A 112 21.67 26.07 -2.87
CA ARG A 112 21.01 25.39 -1.73
C ARG A 112 21.82 25.40 -0.43
N SER A 113 23.07 25.88 -0.46
CA SER A 113 23.96 25.86 0.71
C SER A 113 23.44 26.79 1.81
N GLY A 114 23.47 26.34 3.07
CA GLY A 114 23.19 27.20 4.25
C GLY A 114 21.73 27.54 4.54
N VAL A 115 20.77 27.19 3.67
CA VAL A 115 19.36 27.62 3.82
C VAL A 115 18.61 26.89 4.94
N GLY A 116 19.07 25.71 5.36
CA GLY A 116 18.48 24.96 6.48
C GLY A 116 17.09 24.35 6.18
N TYR A 117 16.35 24.06 7.25
CA TYR A 117 15.03 23.42 7.20
C TYR A 117 14.03 24.15 8.11
N SER A 118 12.77 24.11 7.73
CA SER A 118 11.61 24.49 8.56
C SER A 118 10.82 23.25 8.95
N TYR A 119 10.12 23.31 10.08
CA TYR A 119 9.33 22.19 10.61
C TYR A 119 7.89 22.63 10.82
N LEU A 120 6.97 22.03 10.07
CA LEU A 120 5.54 22.21 10.28
C LEU A 120 5.07 21.18 11.30
N HIS A 121 4.55 21.64 12.42
CA HIS A 121 3.93 20.81 13.43
C HIS A 121 2.42 20.89 13.22
N ASN A 122 1.78 19.75 12.98
CA ASN A 122 0.35 19.66 12.79
C ASN A 122 -0.24 18.69 13.82
N ALA A 123 -1.35 19.08 14.44
CA ALA A 123 -2.13 18.24 15.33
C ALA A 123 -3.57 18.28 14.84
N VAL A 124 -4.13 17.11 14.50
CA VAL A 124 -5.52 16.95 14.06
C VAL A 124 -6.22 16.06 15.07
N ASP A 125 -7.42 16.46 15.46
CA ASP A 125 -8.31 15.68 16.32
C ASP A 125 -9.34 14.99 15.40
N ASP A 126 -9.40 13.65 15.46
CA ASP A 126 -10.23 12.79 14.58
C ASP A 126 -11.52 12.31 15.28
#